data_AF-A0A945JKQ5-F1
#
_entry.id   AF-A0A945JKQ5-F1
#
_cell.length_a   1.000
_cell.length_b   1.000
_cell.length_c   1.000
_cell.angle_alpha   90.00
_cell.angle_beta   90.00
_cell.angle_gamma   90.00
#
_symmetry.space_group_name_H-M   'P 1'
#
loop_
_entity.id
_entity.type
_entity.pdbx_description
1 polymer ?
#
loop_
_entity_poly.entity_id
_entity_poly.type
_entity_poly.pdbx_seq_one_letter_code
_entity_poly.pdbx_strand_id
1 'polypeptide(L)'
;GPFDETGAISLESLESLVHSAPASAYLLAVETALDDIPALSLNAAQADHLRHGRPVRVQGPGGRTFVETGEMVEGSVLCAMAAGQPVALARLECGEIRPVRVLNL
;
A
#
# COMPACT_ATOMS: atom_id res chain seq x y z
N GLY A 1 -10.30 12.80 4.62
CA GLY A 1 -8.93 12.30 4.40
C GLY A 1 -8.13 12.50 5.67
N PRO A 2 -7.02 11.78 5.82
CA PRO A 2 -6.27 11.66 7.07
C PRO A 2 -5.29 12.81 7.34
N PHE A 3 -5.23 13.80 6.44
CA PHE A 3 -4.47 15.03 6.61
C PHE A 3 -5.42 16.19 6.88
N ASP A 4 -5.16 16.94 7.96
CA ASP A 4 -5.93 18.12 8.36
C ASP A 4 -5.02 19.31 8.73
N GLU A 5 -5.63 20.48 8.94
CA GLU A 5 -4.91 21.72 9.27
C GLU A 5 -4.19 21.64 10.63
N THR A 6 -4.66 20.81 11.56
CA THR A 6 -4.06 20.68 12.89
C THR A 6 -2.73 19.92 12.87
N GLY A 7 -2.55 19.02 11.89
CA GLY A 7 -1.29 18.30 11.66
C GLY A 7 -0.30 19.03 10.73
N ALA A 8 -0.64 20.23 10.24
CA ALA A 8 0.21 20.95 9.30
C ALA A 8 1.41 21.63 9.98
N ILE A 9 2.56 21.61 9.31
CA ILE A 9 3.76 22.38 9.72
C ILE A 9 4.02 23.52 8.73
N SER A 10 4.52 24.66 9.24
CA SER A 10 4.93 25.77 8.38
C SER A 10 6.29 25.51 7.73
N LEU A 11 6.56 26.16 6.60
CA LEU A 11 7.87 26.08 5.94
C LEU A 11 9.00 26.66 6.81
N GLU A 12 8.73 27.72 7.56
CA GLU A 12 9.69 28.28 8.54
C GLU A 12 10.04 27.26 9.63
N SER A 13 9.05 26.50 10.10
CA SER A 13 9.30 25.40 11.06
C SER A 13 10.15 24.31 10.43
N LEU A 14 9.89 23.95 9.16
CA LEU A 14 10.64 22.92 8.44
C LEU A 14 12.15 23.23 8.35
N GLU A 15 12.54 24.48 8.11
CA GLU A 15 13.97 24.88 8.07
C GLU A 15 14.67 24.62 9.40
N SER A 16 13.99 24.90 10.52
CA SER A 16 14.55 24.66 11.85
C SER A 16 14.72 23.16 12.16
N LEU A 17 13.87 22.30 11.59
CA LEU A 17 13.87 20.86 11.80
C LEU A 17 15.05 20.16 11.15
N VAL A 18 15.59 20.70 10.04
CA VAL A 18 16.82 20.19 9.39
C VAL A 18 18.01 20.16 10.36
N HIS A 19 17.99 21.01 11.40
CA HIS A 19 19.13 21.21 12.29
C HIS A 19 18.92 20.73 13.73
N SER A 20 17.73 20.25 14.11
CA SER A 20 17.37 20.13 15.54
C SER A 20 16.61 18.85 15.96
N ALA A 21 15.79 18.24 15.11
CA ALA A 21 14.97 17.09 15.48
C ALA A 21 14.95 16.01 14.39
N PRO A 22 14.81 14.72 14.74
CA PRO A 22 14.67 13.67 13.75
C PRO A 22 13.37 13.86 12.96
N ALA A 23 13.47 13.85 11.62
CA ALA A 23 12.34 14.07 10.71
C ALA A 23 11.14 13.15 11.00
N SER A 24 11.39 11.96 11.57
CA SER A 24 10.36 11.00 11.98
C SER A 24 9.35 11.54 12.99
N ALA A 25 9.67 12.60 13.74
CA ALA A 25 8.74 13.23 14.68
C ALA A 25 7.62 14.04 13.97
N TYR A 26 7.78 14.32 12.68
CA TYR A 26 6.87 15.15 11.88
C TYR A 26 6.34 14.42 10.64
N LEU A 27 6.72 13.15 10.46
CA LEU A 27 6.26 12.31 9.37
C LEU A 27 5.22 11.32 9.89
N LEU A 28 4.09 11.25 9.19
CA LEU A 28 3.11 10.20 9.40
C LEU A 28 3.53 8.93 8.64
N ALA A 29 3.03 7.79 9.10
CA ALA A 29 3.25 6.52 8.44
C ALA A 29 2.63 6.54 7.03
N VAL A 30 3.20 5.78 6.09
CA VAL A 30 2.69 5.75 4.70
C VAL A 30 1.25 5.21 4.67
N GLU A 31 0.93 4.30 5.58
CA GLU A 31 -0.39 3.74 5.84
C GLU A 31 -1.43 4.83 6.08
N THR A 32 -1.05 5.94 6.73
CA THR A 32 -1.96 7.07 6.96
C THR A 32 -2.44 7.64 5.64
N ALA A 33 -1.58 7.82 4.64
CA ALA A 33 -2.01 8.30 3.32
C ALA A 33 -2.86 7.28 2.53
N LEU A 34 -2.85 6.00 2.95
CA LEU A 34 -3.53 4.90 2.28
C LEU A 34 -4.84 4.48 2.98
N ASP A 35 -5.30 5.21 3.99
CA ASP A 35 -6.50 4.87 4.78
C ASP A 35 -7.78 4.79 3.94
N ASP A 36 -7.88 5.60 2.88
CA ASP A 36 -9.03 5.59 1.95
C ASP A 36 -8.92 4.48 0.86
N ILE A 37 -7.86 3.66 0.86
CA ILE A 37 -7.63 2.59 -0.13
C ILE A 37 -7.79 1.21 0.53
N PRO A 38 -8.56 0.28 -0.05
CA PRO A 38 -8.76 -1.04 0.55
C PRO A 38 -7.44 -1.83 0.66
N ALA A 39 -7.20 -2.37 1.85
CA ALA A 39 -6.04 -3.20 2.13
C ALA A 39 -6.33 -4.68 1.80
N LEU A 40 -5.44 -5.30 1.04
CA LEU A 40 -5.48 -6.72 0.70
C LEU A 40 -4.32 -7.46 1.36
N SER A 41 -4.64 -8.42 2.23
CA SER A 41 -3.64 -9.24 2.91
C SER A 41 -3.13 -10.36 1.99
N LEU A 42 -1.83 -10.41 1.78
CA LEU A 42 -1.13 -11.41 0.97
C LEU A 42 -0.23 -12.28 1.84
N ASN A 43 -0.04 -13.53 1.41
CA ASN A 43 0.97 -14.39 1.99
C ASN A 43 2.38 -14.02 1.49
N ALA A 44 3.41 -14.60 2.11
CA ALA A 44 4.81 -14.27 1.81
C ALA A 44 5.20 -14.48 0.33
N ALA A 45 4.72 -15.55 -0.31
CA ALA A 45 5.04 -15.84 -1.71
C ALA A 45 4.35 -14.88 -2.68
N GLN A 46 3.09 -14.51 -2.40
CA GLN A 46 2.35 -13.52 -3.18
C GLN A 46 2.96 -12.12 -3.06
N ALA A 47 3.34 -11.75 -1.83
CA ALA A 47 4.04 -10.50 -1.57
C ALA A 47 5.39 -10.43 -2.30
N ASP A 48 6.15 -11.53 -2.29
CA ASP A 48 7.43 -11.62 -3.00
C ASP A 48 7.26 -11.45 -4.52
N HIS A 49 6.22 -12.03 -5.12
CA HIS A 49 5.89 -11.76 -6.52
C HIS A 49 5.66 -10.27 -6.78
N LEU A 50 4.82 -9.61 -5.98
CA LEU A 50 4.54 -8.18 -6.18
C LEU A 50 5.81 -7.33 -6.00
N ARG A 51 6.67 -7.63 -5.02
CA ARG A 51 7.96 -6.92 -4.81
C ARG A 51 8.86 -6.99 -6.03
N HIS A 52 8.82 -8.11 -6.76
CA HIS A 52 9.56 -8.32 -8.00
C HIS A 52 8.79 -7.88 -9.24
N GLY A 53 7.70 -7.12 -9.09
CA GLY A 53 6.89 -6.62 -10.21
C GLY A 53 6.06 -7.68 -10.92
N ARG A 54 5.92 -8.87 -10.35
CA ARG A 54 5.17 -9.99 -10.93
C ARG A 54 3.72 -9.98 -10.44
N PRO A 55 2.73 -10.19 -11.32
CA PRO A 55 1.34 -10.23 -10.93
C PRO A 55 1.01 -11.48 -10.12
N VAL A 56 -0.03 -11.40 -9.30
CA VAL A 56 -0.57 -12.53 -8.51
C VAL A 56 -1.97 -12.87 -9.00
N ARG A 57 -2.22 -14.12 -9.40
CA ARG A 57 -3.55 -14.55 -9.83
C ARG A 57 -4.52 -14.65 -8.66
N VAL A 58 -5.74 -14.17 -8.86
CA VAL A 58 -6.82 -14.25 -7.87
C VAL A 58 -7.38 -15.67 -7.77
N GLN A 59 -7.51 -16.36 -8.91
CA GLN A 59 -8.00 -17.74 -8.99
C GLN A 59 -7.04 -18.64 -9.75
N GLY A 60 -6.94 -19.88 -9.30
CA GLY A 60 -6.19 -20.96 -9.92
C GLY A 60 -7.04 -21.87 -10.78
N PRO A 61 -6.42 -22.86 -11.45
CA PRO A 61 -7.12 -23.90 -12.19
C PRO A 61 -8.17 -24.60 -11.30
N GLY A 62 -9.36 -24.83 -11.85
CA GLY A 62 -10.47 -25.47 -11.12
C GLY A 62 -11.21 -24.55 -10.15
N GLY A 63 -11.12 -23.23 -10.31
CA GLY A 63 -11.90 -22.25 -9.53
C GLY A 63 -11.42 -22.07 -8.08
N ARG A 64 -10.21 -22.55 -7.76
CA ARG A 64 -9.61 -22.37 -6.44
C ARG A 64 -9.22 -20.91 -6.24
N THR A 65 -9.77 -20.25 -5.23
CA THR A 65 -9.38 -18.88 -4.85
C THR A 65 -8.00 -18.89 -4.19
N PHE A 66 -7.06 -18.11 -4.73
CA PHE A 66 -5.73 -17.90 -4.15
C PHE A 66 -5.62 -16.60 -3.38
N VAL A 67 -6.42 -15.60 -3.76
CA VAL A 67 -6.46 -14.27 -3.13
C VAL A 67 -7.92 -13.92 -2.89
N GLU A 68 -8.27 -13.57 -1.66
CA GLU A 68 -9.62 -13.11 -1.34
C GLU A 68 -9.75 -11.62 -1.65
N THR A 69 -10.36 -11.31 -2.79
CA THR A 69 -10.57 -9.92 -3.24
C THR A 69 -11.87 -9.30 -2.72
N GLY A 70 -12.67 -10.02 -1.91
CA GLY A 70 -13.92 -9.49 -1.36
C GLY A 70 -14.86 -8.92 -2.42
N GLU A 71 -15.33 -7.68 -2.21
CA GLU A 71 -16.23 -6.95 -3.11
C GLU A 71 -15.49 -6.13 -4.19
N MET A 72 -14.19 -6.34 -4.36
CA MET A 72 -13.40 -5.58 -5.34
C MET A 72 -13.78 -5.98 -6.76
N VAL A 73 -13.84 -4.98 -7.64
CA VAL A 73 -14.19 -5.15 -9.04
C VAL A 73 -12.95 -4.94 -9.92
N GLU A 74 -13.06 -5.38 -11.17
CA GLU A 74 -12.07 -5.11 -12.20
C GLU A 74 -11.75 -3.60 -12.26
N GLY A 75 -10.46 -3.25 -12.18
CA GLY A 75 -9.97 -1.88 -12.14
C GLY A 75 -9.80 -1.29 -10.73
N SER A 76 -10.27 -1.95 -9.67
CA SER A 76 -10.10 -1.47 -8.29
C SER A 76 -8.62 -1.39 -7.90
N VAL A 77 -8.22 -0.24 -7.34
CA VAL A 77 -6.89 -0.01 -6.74
C VAL A 77 -6.91 -0.43 -5.28
N LEU A 78 -5.82 -1.03 -4.83
CA LEU A 78 -5.69 -1.62 -3.50
C LEU A 78 -4.27 -1.47 -2.94
N CYS A 79 -4.16 -1.51 -1.62
CA CYS A 79 -2.88 -1.61 -0.93
C CYS A 79 -2.61 -3.09 -0.61
N ALA A 80 -1.59 -3.68 -1.21
CA ALA A 80 -1.15 -5.02 -0.90
C ALA A 80 -0.33 -5.01 0.40
N MET A 81 -0.79 -5.75 1.40
CA MET A 81 -0.18 -5.86 2.73
C MET A 81 0.41 -7.26 2.93
N ALA A 82 1.54 -7.36 3.61
CA ALA A 82 2.09 -8.64 4.05
C ALA A 82 2.72 -8.49 5.44
N ALA A 83 2.42 -9.42 6.35
CA ALA A 83 2.91 -9.38 7.74
C ALA A 83 2.70 -8.02 8.44
N GLY A 84 1.60 -7.34 8.15
CA GLY A 84 1.26 -6.04 8.73
C GLY A 84 1.96 -4.83 8.09
N GLN A 85 2.74 -5.02 7.02
CA GLN A 85 3.43 -3.94 6.31
C GLN A 85 2.92 -3.79 4.87
N PRO A 86 2.78 -2.56 4.35
CA PRO A 86 2.42 -2.32 2.97
C PRO A 86 3.58 -2.67 2.03
N VAL A 87 3.28 -3.41 0.98
CA VAL A 87 4.25 -3.96 0.03
C VAL A 87 4.16 -3.27 -1.33
N ALA A 88 2.94 -3.01 -1.80
CA ALA A 88 2.72 -2.37 -3.10
C ALA A 88 1.32 -1.76 -3.19
N LEU A 89 1.19 -0.69 -3.97
CA LEU A 89 -0.09 -0.35 -4.58
C LEU A 89 -0.29 -1.24 -5.80
N ALA A 90 -1.45 -1.88 -5.87
CA ALA A 90 -1.80 -2.80 -6.92
C ALA A 90 -3.19 -2.50 -7.48
N ARG A 91 -3.49 -3.08 -8.64
CA ARG A 91 -4.80 -3.00 -9.27
C ARG A 91 -5.27 -4.39 -9.65
N LEU A 92 -6.55 -4.65 -9.46
CA LEU A 92 -7.18 -5.87 -9.94
C LEU A 92 -7.44 -5.72 -11.44
N GLU A 93 -6.73 -6.49 -12.26
CA GLU A 93 -6.89 -6.50 -13.73
C GLU A 93 -6.86 -7.94 -14.26
N CYS A 94 -7.86 -8.31 -15.06
CA CYS A 94 -8.01 -9.60 -15.74
C CYS A 94 -7.91 -10.80 -14.79
N GLY A 95 -8.45 -10.65 -13.57
CA GLY A 95 -8.36 -11.68 -12.52
C GLY A 95 -6.95 -11.83 -11.92
N GLU A 96 -6.09 -10.83 -12.10
CA GLU A 96 -4.75 -10.74 -11.51
C GLU A 96 -4.60 -9.46 -10.68
N ILE A 97 -3.89 -9.54 -9.57
CA ILE A 97 -3.41 -8.39 -8.82
C ILE A 97 -2.09 -7.95 -9.43
N ARG A 98 -2.10 -6.79 -10.09
CA ARG A 98 -0.95 -6.24 -10.80
C ARG A 98 -0.31 -5.09 -10.01
N PRO A 99 1.01 -5.11 -9.76
CA PRO A 99 1.66 -4.03 -9.05
C PRO A 99 1.69 -2.77 -9.94
N VAL A 100 1.16 -1.67 -9.39
CA VAL A 100 1.25 -0.33 -10.00
C VAL A 100 2.49 0.38 -9.45
N ARG A 101 2.74 0.25 -8.14
CA ARG A 101 3.92 0.80 -7.47
C ARG A 101 4.34 -0.10 -6.32
N VAL A 102 5.57 -0.60 -6.36
CA VAL A 102 6.18 -1.31 -5.23
C VAL A 102 6.67 -0.30 -4.20
N LEU A 103 6.42 -0.59 -2.93
CA LEU A 103 6.89 0.22 -1.80
C LEU A 103 8.17 -0.41 -1.25
N ASN A 104 9.24 0.40 -1.20
CA ASN A 104 10.52 0.02 -0.60
C ASN A 104 10.58 0.72 0.77
N LEU A 105 10.11 0.03 1.80
CA LEU A 105 10.01 0.52 3.17
C LEU A 105 11.00 -0.22 4.07
#